data_AF-A0AAE4HWY8-F1
#
_entry.id   AF-A0AAE4HWY8-F1
#
_cell.length_a   1.000
_cell.length_b   1.000
_cell.length_c   1.000
_cell.angle_alpha   90.00
_cell.angle_beta   90.00
_cell.angle_gamma   90.00
#
_symmetry.space_group_name_H-M   'P 1'
#
loop_
_entity.id
_entity.type
_entity.pdbx_description
1 polymer ?
#
loop_
_entity_poly.entity_id
_entity_poly.type
_entity_poly.pdbx_seq_one_letter_code
_entity_poly.pdbx_strand_id
1 'polypeptide(L)'
;MDMEDYEKQEELKRANQLFSESNNLQKRQLDQQEQLSYQQKKHHDEIIREQRWNAEQKRIEKFEKEMDDKIYGLKVEIAKSKDWEVKSGLQVLLDEELTKKDAYYRQKSIKEEADRQEEEKRVAKYQKEIKKAKLVSLIKKIIFTIIIGIVALIALLWYFSGSNQDNTKNTFGESNITKKKNSDAEKQSTVKSSSQSSTSKTKKSDDKVSNAVTTKTNFQVEVTKNQIDVRNSPDINSQIISTCQLGVYTIVETLEADGYNWGKLESNEGWINLASTSRISESEVKDAVSTTTEWEKSYSYYYVPSNTSTLMMAGFKLEAFGYVTLYRSGAEIMASNSGNPVKGSYTIEKYSSSEQVTSYVINQKTIVNGDAPETKLVSPNIILKIHVPVSELKKADSNMSQDEDKVYYGYISNLGQHILTDGNSPMPQVFFNRGE
;
A
#
# COMPACT_ATOMS: atom_id res chain seq x y z
N MET A 1 -10.62 22.30 -60.00
CA MET A 1 -10.48 21.33 -58.91
C MET A 1 -11.57 20.32 -59.19
N ASP A 2 -11.18 19.14 -59.65
CA ASP A 2 -12.15 18.10 -60.03
C ASP A 2 -12.87 17.59 -58.79
N MET A 3 -14.10 17.10 -58.99
CA MET A 3 -14.98 16.63 -57.90
C MET A 3 -14.31 15.55 -57.03
N GLU A 4 -13.46 14.70 -57.65
CA GLU A 4 -12.66 13.68 -56.97
C GLU A 4 -11.60 14.25 -56.01
N ASP A 5 -10.97 15.38 -56.34
CA ASP A 5 -9.97 16.02 -55.47
C ASP A 5 -10.63 16.65 -54.23
N TYR A 6 -11.86 17.14 -54.35
CA TYR A 6 -12.64 17.68 -53.24
C TYR A 6 -13.06 16.58 -52.26
N GLU A 7 -13.59 15.46 -52.79
CA GLU A 7 -13.99 14.30 -51.98
C GLU A 7 -12.80 13.72 -51.21
N LYS A 8 -11.65 13.57 -51.87
CA LYS A 8 -10.41 13.09 -51.25
C LYS A 8 -9.91 14.01 -50.13
N GLN A 9 -10.09 15.33 -50.29
CA GLN A 9 -9.70 16.30 -49.26
C GLN A 9 -10.66 16.29 -48.06
N GLU A 10 -11.95 16.02 -48.27
CA GLU A 10 -12.92 15.80 -47.18
C GLU A 10 -12.69 14.48 -46.44
N GLU A 11 -12.35 13.41 -47.14
CA GLU A 11 -11.98 12.13 -46.51
C GLU A 11 -10.75 12.28 -45.62
N LEU A 12 -9.72 12.99 -46.10
CA LEU A 12 -8.52 13.25 -45.31
C LEU A 12 -8.83 14.05 -44.03
N LYS A 13 -9.74 15.04 -44.12
CA LYS A 13 -10.21 15.81 -42.96
C LYS A 13 -10.96 14.92 -41.97
N ARG A 14 -11.86 14.04 -42.46
CA ARG A 14 -12.58 13.08 -41.62
C ARG A 14 -11.63 12.09 -40.93
N ALA A 15 -10.64 11.57 -41.65
CA ALA A 15 -9.64 10.66 -41.10
C ALA A 15 -8.80 11.34 -39.99
N ASN A 16 -8.36 12.58 -40.20
CA ASN A 16 -7.64 13.35 -39.19
C ASN A 16 -8.50 13.67 -37.95
N GLN A 17 -9.78 13.99 -38.15
CA GLN A 17 -10.73 14.19 -37.04
C GLN A 17 -10.92 12.91 -36.24
N LEU A 18 -11.20 11.78 -36.89
CA LEU A 18 -11.34 10.48 -36.24
C LEU A 18 -10.07 10.08 -35.46
N PHE A 19 -8.89 10.34 -36.02
CA PHE A 19 -7.62 10.09 -35.34
C PHE A 19 -7.47 10.98 -34.09
N SER A 20 -7.82 12.26 -34.19
CA SER A 20 -7.78 13.17 -33.04
C SER A 20 -8.80 12.78 -31.95
N GLU A 21 -9.99 12.33 -32.34
CA GLU A 21 -11.01 11.84 -31.43
C GLU A 21 -10.56 10.56 -30.73
N SER A 22 -9.97 9.61 -31.49
CA SER A 22 -9.41 8.37 -30.96
C SER A 22 -8.33 8.64 -29.91
N ASN A 23 -7.36 9.52 -30.20
CA ASN A 23 -6.32 9.92 -29.25
C ASN A 23 -6.89 10.57 -27.99
N ASN A 24 -7.88 11.46 -28.14
CA ASN A 24 -8.55 12.09 -27.00
C ASN A 24 -9.31 11.06 -26.15
N LEU A 25 -9.90 10.05 -26.77
CA LEU A 25 -10.64 8.98 -26.10
C LEU A 25 -9.68 8.07 -25.32
N GLN A 26 -8.54 7.72 -25.91
CA GLN A 26 -7.47 6.98 -25.24
C GLN A 26 -6.93 7.75 -24.02
N LYS A 27 -6.72 9.06 -24.16
CA LYS A 27 -6.27 9.90 -23.05
C LYS A 27 -7.28 9.93 -21.90
N ARG A 28 -8.58 10.05 -22.20
CA ARG A 28 -9.64 9.99 -21.16
C ARG A 28 -9.70 8.62 -20.48
N GLN A 29 -9.51 7.53 -21.22
CA GLN A 29 -9.47 6.18 -20.65
C GLN A 29 -8.29 6.03 -19.69
N LEU A 30 -7.12 6.55 -20.06
CA LEU A 30 -5.95 6.56 -19.19
C LEU A 30 -6.18 7.40 -17.93
N ASP A 31 -6.71 8.62 -18.08
CA ASP A 31 -7.03 9.50 -16.95
C ASP A 31 -8.05 8.83 -15.99
N GLN A 32 -9.05 8.12 -16.52
CA GLN A 32 -10.02 7.36 -15.72
C GLN A 32 -9.35 6.20 -14.96
N GLN A 33 -8.44 5.48 -15.62
CA GLN A 33 -7.70 4.38 -15.00
C GLN A 33 -6.78 4.87 -13.88
N GLU A 34 -6.08 5.98 -14.10
CA GLU A 34 -5.26 6.63 -13.08
C GLU A 34 -6.11 7.07 -11.88
N GLN A 35 -7.26 7.71 -12.11
CA GLN A 35 -8.17 8.07 -11.02
C GLN A 35 -8.65 6.85 -10.23
N LEU A 36 -9.01 5.76 -10.89
CA LEU A 36 -9.43 4.52 -10.23
C LEU A 36 -8.29 3.92 -9.37
N SER A 37 -7.08 3.85 -9.93
CA SER A 37 -5.89 3.37 -9.21
C SER A 37 -5.59 4.22 -7.97
N TYR A 38 -5.72 5.55 -8.08
CA TYR A 38 -5.53 6.47 -6.97
C TYR A 38 -6.57 6.28 -5.86
N GLN A 39 -7.85 6.09 -6.22
CA GLN A 39 -8.90 5.80 -5.24
C GLN A 39 -8.68 4.46 -4.55
N GLN A 40 -8.28 3.42 -5.30
CA GLN A 40 -7.96 2.11 -4.74
C GLN A 40 -6.79 2.19 -3.76
N LYS A 41 -5.71 2.88 -4.14
CA LYS A 41 -4.55 3.10 -3.26
C LYS A 41 -4.96 3.83 -1.98
N LYS A 42 -5.73 4.91 -2.09
CA LYS A 42 -6.21 5.66 -0.93
C LYS A 42 -7.07 4.79 0.00
N HIS A 43 -7.95 3.96 -0.56
CA HIS A 43 -8.78 3.04 0.21
C HIS A 43 -7.95 1.96 0.92
N HIS A 44 -6.96 1.39 0.22
CA HIS A 44 -6.02 0.43 0.80
C HIS A 44 -5.20 1.04 1.94
N ASP A 45 -4.69 2.27 1.75
CA ASP A 45 -3.95 2.99 2.79
C ASP A 45 -4.82 3.33 4.02
N GLU A 46 -6.13 3.56 3.82
CA GLU A 46 -7.08 3.73 4.93
C GLU A 46 -7.28 2.42 5.70
N ILE A 47 -7.49 1.30 4.99
CA ILE A 47 -7.63 -0.03 5.61
C ILE A 47 -6.39 -0.36 6.44
N ILE A 48 -5.18 -0.14 5.90
CA ILE A 48 -3.94 -0.40 6.64
C ILE A 48 -3.85 0.47 7.90
N ARG A 49 -4.22 1.76 7.80
CA ARG A 49 -4.23 2.66 8.98
C ARG A 49 -5.21 2.17 10.04
N GLU A 50 -6.40 1.75 9.64
CA GLU A 50 -7.41 1.22 10.53
C GLU A 50 -6.97 -0.10 11.18
N GLN A 51 -6.37 -1.02 10.42
CA GLN A 51 -5.80 -2.25 10.95
C GLN A 51 -4.70 -1.99 11.98
N ARG A 52 -3.78 -1.05 11.69
CA ARG A 52 -2.73 -0.65 12.63
C ARG A 52 -3.30 -0.02 13.89
N TRP A 53 -4.29 0.86 13.73
CA TRP A 53 -4.99 1.48 14.85
C TRP A 53 -5.64 0.42 15.74
N ASN A 54 -6.39 -0.51 15.15
CA ASN A 54 -7.06 -1.58 15.88
C ASN A 54 -6.07 -2.53 16.55
N ALA A 55 -4.95 -2.85 15.91
CA ALA A 55 -3.88 -3.66 16.49
C ALA A 55 -3.22 -2.96 17.69
N GLU A 56 -2.95 -1.66 17.58
CA GLU A 56 -2.38 -0.87 18.67
C GLU A 56 -3.35 -0.75 19.84
N GLN A 57 -4.64 -0.53 19.58
CA GLN A 57 -5.67 -0.50 20.63
C GLN A 57 -5.75 -1.84 21.38
N LYS A 58 -5.74 -2.97 20.66
CA LYS A 58 -5.71 -4.30 21.28
C LYS A 58 -4.43 -4.51 22.11
N ARG A 59 -3.29 -4.01 21.65
CA ARG A 59 -2.02 -4.10 22.38
C ARG A 59 -2.08 -3.29 23.68
N ILE A 60 -2.61 -2.07 23.63
CA ILE A 60 -2.81 -1.21 24.79
C ILE A 60 -3.77 -1.85 25.78
N GLU A 61 -4.91 -2.36 25.31
CA GLU A 61 -5.90 -3.03 26.16
C GLU A 61 -5.31 -4.27 26.86
N LYS A 62 -4.55 -5.08 26.12
CA LYS A 62 -3.87 -6.25 26.70
C LYS A 62 -2.85 -5.85 27.76
N PHE A 63 -2.07 -4.80 27.51
CA PHE A 63 -1.09 -4.29 28.46
C PHE A 63 -1.75 -3.73 29.73
N GLU A 64 -2.82 -2.95 29.60
CA GLU A 64 -3.59 -2.42 30.74
C GLU A 64 -4.19 -3.57 31.57
N LYS A 65 -4.71 -4.60 30.90
CA LYS A 65 -5.23 -5.80 31.56
C LYS A 65 -4.14 -6.58 32.30
N GLU A 66 -2.97 -6.79 31.69
CA GLU A 66 -1.85 -7.49 32.35
C GLU A 66 -1.37 -6.74 33.60
N MET A 67 -1.39 -5.40 33.57
CA MET A 67 -1.05 -4.56 34.72
C MET A 67 -2.07 -4.73 35.86
N ASP A 68 -3.37 -4.73 35.52
CA ASP A 68 -4.44 -4.97 36.49
C ASP A 68 -4.41 -6.39 37.06
N ASP A 69 -4.14 -7.40 36.23
CA ASP A 69 -4.02 -8.80 36.64
C ASP A 69 -2.84 -9.00 37.60
N LYS A 70 -1.70 -8.34 37.37
CA LYS A 70 -0.54 -8.35 38.29
C LYS A 70 -0.87 -7.73 39.64
N ILE A 71 -1.46 -6.54 39.63
CA ILE A 71 -1.88 -5.83 40.85
C ILE A 71 -2.90 -6.67 41.62
N TYR A 72 -3.86 -7.29 40.94
CA TYR A 72 -4.84 -8.19 41.55
C TYR A 72 -4.20 -9.43 42.14
N GLY A 73 -3.27 -10.08 41.41
CA GLY A 73 -2.51 -11.23 41.88
C GLY A 73 -1.75 -10.95 43.17
N LEU A 74 -1.02 -9.83 43.23
CA LEU A 74 -0.30 -9.39 44.42
C LEU A 74 -1.24 -9.16 45.60
N LYS A 75 -2.40 -8.51 45.40
CA LYS A 75 -3.42 -8.33 46.45
C LYS A 75 -3.95 -9.66 46.98
N VAL A 76 -4.17 -10.63 46.10
CA VAL A 76 -4.63 -11.97 46.48
C VAL A 76 -3.58 -12.72 47.28
N GLU A 77 -2.31 -12.65 46.89
CA GLU A 77 -1.19 -13.28 47.61
C GLU A 77 -0.98 -12.66 49.00
N ILE A 78 -1.02 -11.33 49.10
CA ILE A 78 -0.98 -10.60 50.38
C ILE A 78 -2.09 -11.08 51.31
N ALA A 79 -3.32 -11.26 50.79
CA ALA A 79 -4.46 -11.72 51.56
C ALA A 79 -4.35 -13.19 52.01
N LYS A 80 -3.68 -14.04 51.22
CA LYS A 80 -3.44 -15.46 51.54
C LYS A 80 -2.27 -15.67 52.49
N SER A 81 -1.27 -14.79 52.46
CA SER A 81 -0.07 -14.92 53.30
C SER A 81 -0.40 -14.69 54.77
N LYS A 82 0.09 -15.59 55.63
CA LYS A 82 -0.03 -15.49 57.10
C LYS A 82 1.26 -14.96 57.76
N ASP A 83 2.36 -15.00 57.02
CA ASP A 83 3.68 -14.53 57.46
C ASP A 83 3.80 -13.01 57.24
N TRP A 84 4.20 -12.28 58.28
CA TRP A 84 4.31 -10.83 58.25
C TRP A 84 5.43 -10.34 57.33
N GLU A 85 6.55 -11.08 57.25
CA GLU A 85 7.74 -10.66 56.50
C GLU A 85 7.47 -10.79 55.00
N VAL A 86 6.88 -11.92 54.59
CA VAL A 86 6.38 -12.17 53.23
C VAL A 86 5.32 -11.12 52.84
N LYS A 87 4.38 -10.82 53.74
CA LYS A 87 3.35 -9.81 53.50
C LYS A 87 3.95 -8.41 53.28
N SER A 88 4.97 -8.05 54.04
CA SER A 88 5.66 -6.76 53.90
C SER A 88 6.39 -6.65 52.56
N GLY A 89 7.07 -7.72 52.12
CA GLY A 89 7.74 -7.76 50.82
C GLY A 89 6.76 -7.66 49.64
N LEU A 90 5.63 -8.38 49.72
CA LEU A 90 4.58 -8.30 48.71
C LEU A 90 3.90 -6.92 48.67
N GLN A 91 3.78 -6.23 49.82
CA GLN A 91 3.23 -4.88 49.88
C GLN A 91 4.14 -3.87 49.15
N VAL A 92 5.46 -3.99 49.29
CA VAL A 92 6.42 -3.16 48.56
C VAL A 92 6.26 -3.35 47.04
N LEU A 93 6.13 -4.60 46.59
CA LEU A 93 5.90 -4.92 45.18
C LEU A 93 4.56 -4.37 44.67
N LEU A 94 3.51 -4.45 45.49
CA LEU A 94 2.20 -3.89 45.15
C LEU A 94 2.26 -2.36 45.00
N ASP A 95 2.92 -1.67 45.92
CA ASP A 95 3.09 -0.21 45.87
C ASP A 95 3.93 0.22 44.65
N GLU A 96 4.94 -0.58 44.28
CA GLU A 96 5.74 -0.37 43.06
C GLU A 96 4.88 -0.49 41.80
N GLU A 97 4.08 -1.55 41.66
CA GLU A 97 3.20 -1.75 40.50
C GLU A 97 2.07 -0.71 40.42
N LEU A 98 1.53 -0.28 41.57
CA LEU A 98 0.58 0.84 41.62
C LEU A 98 1.23 2.16 41.15
N THR A 99 2.47 2.42 41.56
CA THR A 99 3.22 3.61 41.10
C THR A 99 3.46 3.57 39.59
N LYS A 100 3.79 2.39 39.03
CA LYS A 100 3.93 2.21 37.57
C LYS A 100 2.62 2.49 36.84
N LYS A 101 1.49 2.00 37.37
CA LYS A 101 0.16 2.26 36.81
C LYS A 101 -0.18 3.75 36.80
N ASP A 102 0.03 4.44 37.92
CA ASP A 102 -0.26 5.88 38.01
C ASP A 102 0.61 6.71 37.07
N ALA A 103 1.90 6.36 36.94
CA ALA A 103 2.81 6.99 35.99
C ALA A 103 2.36 6.80 34.54
N TYR A 104 1.94 5.58 34.17
CA TYR A 104 1.42 5.27 32.85
C TYR A 104 0.17 6.11 32.51
N TYR A 105 -0.84 6.14 33.38
CA TYR A 105 -2.07 6.91 33.10
C TYR A 105 -1.83 8.43 33.08
N ARG A 106 -0.88 8.93 33.89
CA ARG A 106 -0.45 10.33 33.83
C ARG A 106 0.21 10.65 32.49
N GLN A 107 1.03 9.76 31.96
CA GLN A 107 1.66 9.95 30.66
C GLN A 107 0.63 9.88 29.51
N LYS A 108 -0.33 8.95 29.62
CA LYS A 108 -1.44 8.80 28.67
C LYS A 108 -2.29 10.07 28.57
N SER A 109 -2.68 10.65 29.71
CA SER A 109 -3.48 11.89 29.72
C SER A 109 -2.73 13.11 29.17
N ILE A 110 -1.43 13.26 29.49
CA ILE A 110 -0.58 14.32 28.93
C ILE A 110 -0.48 14.19 27.41
N LYS A 111 -0.33 12.97 26.89
CA LYS A 111 -0.26 12.71 25.45
C LYS A 111 -1.57 13.06 24.76
N GLU A 112 -2.70 12.63 25.31
CA GLU A 112 -4.03 12.97 24.78
C GLU A 112 -4.28 14.50 24.79
N GLU A 113 -3.82 15.21 25.83
CA GLU A 113 -3.88 16.68 25.87
C GLU A 113 -3.01 17.33 24.79
N ALA A 114 -1.80 16.82 24.56
CA ALA A 114 -0.91 17.31 23.52
C ALA A 114 -1.52 17.09 22.11
N ASP A 115 -2.08 15.91 21.86
CA ASP A 115 -2.75 15.57 20.60
C ASP A 115 -3.96 16.49 20.36
N ARG A 116 -4.79 16.74 21.40
CA ARG A 116 -5.90 17.71 21.32
C ARG A 116 -5.43 19.12 20.98
N GLN A 117 -4.36 19.60 21.63
CA GLN A 117 -3.81 20.92 21.34
C GLN A 117 -3.24 21.02 19.92
N GLU A 118 -2.64 19.94 19.41
CA GLU A 118 -2.15 19.90 18.04
C GLU A 118 -3.30 19.95 17.04
N GLU A 119 -4.36 19.18 17.26
CA GLU A 119 -5.57 19.22 16.43
C GLU A 119 -6.21 20.61 16.42
N GLU A 120 -6.36 21.26 17.59
CA GLU A 120 -6.88 22.63 17.69
C GLU A 120 -6.02 23.61 16.88
N LYS A 121 -4.68 23.51 16.97
CA LYS A 121 -3.75 24.32 16.17
C LYS A 121 -3.92 24.06 14.67
N ARG A 122 -4.08 22.80 14.25
CA ARG A 122 -4.31 22.42 12.84
C ARG A 122 -5.62 22.98 12.32
N VAL A 123 -6.71 22.85 13.08
CA VAL A 123 -8.03 23.41 12.72
C VAL A 123 -7.95 24.94 12.65
N ALA A 124 -7.33 25.60 13.63
CA ALA A 124 -7.17 27.05 13.62
C ALA A 124 -6.35 27.55 12.42
N LYS A 125 -5.29 26.82 12.03
CA LYS A 125 -4.50 27.10 10.82
C LYS A 125 -5.34 26.96 9.56
N TYR A 126 -6.10 25.87 9.43
CA TYR A 126 -6.99 25.64 8.28
C TYR A 126 -8.07 26.72 8.17
N GLN A 127 -8.68 27.12 9.29
CA GLN A 127 -9.66 28.22 9.33
C GLN A 127 -9.06 29.56 8.88
N LYS A 128 -7.80 29.85 9.25
CA LYS A 128 -7.08 31.04 8.75
C LYS A 128 -6.88 30.99 7.24
N GLU A 129 -6.49 29.84 6.68
CA GLU A 129 -6.33 29.67 5.23
C GLU A 129 -7.65 29.83 4.47
N ILE A 130 -8.77 29.29 4.98
CA ILE A 130 -10.10 29.53 4.41
C ILE A 130 -10.45 31.03 4.40
N LYS A 131 -10.20 31.73 5.51
CA LYS A 131 -10.48 33.18 5.60
C LYS A 131 -9.63 33.97 4.59
N LYS A 132 -8.35 33.64 4.42
CA LYS A 132 -7.48 34.24 3.39
C LYS A 132 -8.01 33.96 1.98
N ALA A 133 -8.37 32.72 1.67
CA ALA A 133 -8.90 32.35 0.34
C ALA A 133 -10.21 33.07 0.01
N LYS A 134 -11.11 33.22 1.00
CA LYS A 134 -12.33 34.04 0.85
C LYS A 134 -11.99 35.51 0.57
N LEU A 135 -11.02 36.08 1.27
CA LEU A 135 -10.57 37.46 1.08
C LEU A 135 -9.95 37.67 -0.31
N VAL A 136 -9.08 36.75 -0.77
CA VAL A 136 -8.51 36.78 -2.12
C VAL A 136 -9.59 36.66 -3.20
N SER A 137 -10.60 35.81 -3.00
CA SER A 137 -11.70 35.70 -3.97
C SER A 137 -12.58 36.95 -4.02
N LEU A 138 -12.77 37.64 -2.90
CA LEU A 138 -13.46 38.93 -2.85
C LEU A 138 -12.67 40.01 -3.63
N ILE A 139 -11.35 40.09 -3.41
CA ILE A 139 -10.47 41.02 -4.14
C ILE A 139 -10.51 40.74 -5.64
N LYS A 140 -10.43 39.47 -6.07
CA LYS A 140 -10.53 39.10 -7.48
C LYS A 140 -11.86 39.53 -8.11
N LYS A 141 -12.97 39.43 -7.39
CA LYS A 141 -14.28 39.91 -7.87
C LYS A 141 -14.30 41.42 -8.06
N ILE A 142 -13.76 42.18 -7.09
CA ILE A 142 -13.68 43.65 -7.18
C ILE A 142 -12.84 44.09 -8.39
N ILE A 143 -11.66 43.48 -8.57
CA ILE A 143 -10.78 43.77 -9.73
C ILE A 143 -11.50 43.45 -11.05
N PHE A 144 -12.17 42.31 -11.13
CA PHE A 144 -12.91 41.91 -12.34
C PHE A 144 -14.06 42.89 -12.67
N THR A 145 -14.80 43.36 -11.65
CA THR A 145 -15.86 44.36 -11.85
C THR A 145 -15.32 45.72 -12.32
N ILE A 146 -14.16 46.15 -11.79
CA ILE A 146 -13.51 47.40 -12.22
C ILE A 146 -13.05 47.28 -13.68
N ILE A 147 -12.44 46.15 -14.06
CA ILE A 147 -12.00 45.90 -15.44
C ILE A 147 -13.17 45.93 -16.41
N ILE A 148 -14.29 45.26 -16.09
CA ILE A 148 -15.50 45.29 -16.92
C ILE A 148 -16.04 46.71 -17.08
N GLY A 149 -16.08 47.48 -15.99
CA GLY A 149 -16.53 48.87 -16.02
C GLY A 149 -15.66 49.74 -16.93
N ILE A 150 -14.35 49.59 -16.88
CA ILE A 150 -13.40 50.32 -17.75
C ILE A 150 -13.60 49.94 -19.22
N VAL A 151 -13.75 48.64 -19.53
CA VAL A 151 -14.00 48.18 -20.91
C VAL A 151 -15.32 48.72 -21.45
N ALA A 152 -16.38 48.75 -20.64
CA ALA A 152 -17.66 49.32 -21.01
C ALA A 152 -17.56 50.84 -21.26
N LEU A 153 -16.79 51.57 -20.45
CA LEU A 153 -16.53 53.01 -20.62
C LEU A 153 -15.75 53.31 -21.92
N ILE A 154 -14.75 52.50 -22.25
CA ILE A 154 -13.98 52.62 -23.50
C ILE A 154 -14.89 52.35 -24.71
N ALA A 155 -15.76 51.33 -24.62
CA ALA A 155 -16.73 51.03 -25.67
C ALA A 155 -17.76 52.16 -25.86
N LEU A 156 -18.20 52.80 -24.76
CA LEU A 156 -19.09 53.97 -24.81
C LEU A 156 -18.39 55.20 -25.41
N LEU A 157 -17.13 55.44 -25.08
CA LEU A 157 -16.31 56.52 -25.67
C LEU A 157 -16.09 56.31 -27.18
N TRP A 158 -15.95 55.06 -27.62
CA TRP A 158 -15.93 54.69 -29.04
C TRP A 158 -17.30 54.85 -29.70
N TYR A 159 -18.38 54.49 -29.03
CA TYR A 159 -19.74 54.59 -29.57
C TYR A 159 -20.23 56.04 -29.75
N PHE A 160 -19.83 56.94 -28.84
CA PHE A 160 -20.18 58.36 -28.92
C PHE A 160 -19.21 59.21 -29.76
N SER A 161 -18.03 58.69 -30.11
CA SER A 161 -17.16 59.32 -31.11
C SER A 161 -17.55 58.85 -32.51
N GLY A 162 -18.72 59.27 -32.97
CA GLY A 162 -19.08 59.26 -34.37
C GLY A 162 -18.08 60.13 -35.15
N SER A 163 -17.43 59.51 -36.13
CA SER A 163 -16.46 60.12 -37.03
C SER A 163 -17.01 61.38 -37.72
N ASN A 164 -16.33 62.52 -37.54
CA ASN A 164 -16.15 63.45 -38.65
C ASN A 164 -14.99 62.92 -39.49
N GLN A 165 -15.29 62.61 -40.74
CA GLN A 165 -14.35 62.15 -41.74
C GLN A 165 -13.59 63.36 -42.29
N ASP A 166 -12.28 63.43 -42.06
CA ASP A 166 -11.40 64.23 -42.88
C ASP A 166 -10.25 63.38 -43.43
N ASN A 167 -10.24 63.32 -44.76
CA ASN A 167 -9.16 62.78 -45.56
C ASN A 167 -7.92 63.64 -45.39
N THR A 168 -6.84 63.09 -44.84
CA THR A 168 -5.49 63.58 -45.15
C THR A 168 -4.55 62.41 -45.42
N LYS A 169 -4.03 62.40 -46.65
CA LYS A 169 -2.88 61.60 -47.06
C LYS A 169 -1.64 62.15 -46.35
N ASN A 170 -0.78 61.25 -45.88
CA ASN A 170 0.68 61.37 -45.70
C ASN A 170 1.15 59.94 -45.34
N THR A 171 1.56 59.09 -46.28
CA THR A 171 2.93 58.94 -46.79
C THR A 171 4.02 59.08 -45.72
N PHE A 172 4.55 57.96 -45.21
CA PHE A 172 5.95 57.49 -45.39
C PHE A 172 6.28 56.37 -44.38
N GLY A 173 6.90 55.28 -44.84
CA GLY A 173 7.52 54.26 -43.99
C GLY A 173 7.06 52.83 -44.22
N GLU A 174 7.42 52.27 -45.39
CA GLU A 174 7.28 50.86 -45.72
C GLU A 174 8.47 50.05 -45.14
N SER A 175 8.19 48.94 -44.44
CA SER A 175 8.82 47.62 -44.74
C SER A 175 8.28 46.48 -43.86
N ASN A 176 7.54 45.58 -44.51
CA ASN A 176 7.45 44.10 -44.37
C ASN A 176 7.13 43.50 -42.98
N ILE A 177 5.92 42.98 -42.71
CA ILE A 177 5.23 41.78 -43.25
C ILE A 177 5.97 40.45 -42.96
N THR A 178 5.45 39.74 -41.95
CA THR A 178 5.08 38.31 -42.11
C THR A 178 3.68 38.09 -41.55
N LYS A 179 2.71 38.06 -42.47
CA LYS A 179 1.34 37.52 -42.37
C LYS A 179 1.43 35.99 -42.16
N LYS A 180 0.50 35.24 -41.56
CA LYS A 180 -0.97 35.09 -41.72
C LYS A 180 -1.32 33.80 -40.92
N LYS A 181 -2.53 33.44 -40.47
CA LYS A 181 -3.89 34.00 -40.48
C LYS A 181 -4.80 33.11 -39.59
N ASN A 182 -5.87 33.74 -39.10
CA ASN A 182 -7.04 33.24 -38.37
C ASN A 182 -7.92 32.21 -39.11
N SER A 183 -8.81 31.55 -38.34
CA SER A 183 -10.30 31.70 -38.36
C SER A 183 -10.92 30.72 -37.32
N ASP A 184 -11.64 31.17 -36.26
CA ASP A 184 -13.09 31.49 -36.18
C ASP A 184 -14.01 30.28 -36.54
N ALA A 185 -15.12 29.90 -35.88
CA ALA A 185 -15.95 30.48 -34.82
C ALA A 185 -16.92 29.41 -34.22
N GLU A 186 -17.48 29.73 -33.03
CA GLU A 186 -18.83 29.47 -32.49
C GLU A 186 -19.54 28.09 -32.59
N LYS A 187 -19.99 27.55 -31.44
CA LYS A 187 -21.39 27.70 -30.95
C LYS A 187 -21.63 27.03 -29.59
N GLN A 188 -22.38 27.76 -28.75
CA GLN A 188 -22.97 27.35 -27.48
C GLN A 188 -24.45 26.98 -27.73
N SER A 189 -24.92 25.83 -27.22
CA SER A 189 -26.36 25.65 -26.96
C SER A 189 -26.63 24.51 -25.96
N THR A 190 -27.25 24.92 -24.86
CA THR A 190 -28.01 24.15 -23.88
C THR A 190 -29.29 23.56 -24.49
N VAL A 191 -29.61 22.29 -24.21
CA VAL A 191 -31.00 21.79 -24.18
C VAL A 191 -31.18 20.85 -22.98
N LYS A 192 -32.16 21.19 -22.16
CA LYS A 192 -32.77 20.43 -21.08
C LYS A 192 -34.00 19.75 -21.68
N SER A 193 -34.19 18.45 -21.47
CA SER A 193 -35.52 17.83 -21.59
C SER A 193 -35.62 16.57 -20.75
N SER A 194 -36.83 16.43 -20.20
CA SER A 194 -37.29 15.55 -19.16
C SER A 194 -37.93 14.26 -19.69
N SER A 195 -38.23 13.39 -18.72
CA SER A 195 -39.42 12.52 -18.60
C SER A 195 -39.42 11.13 -19.25
N GLN A 196 -39.44 10.15 -18.33
CA GLN A 196 -40.49 9.13 -18.13
C GLN A 196 -40.22 7.68 -18.57
N SER A 197 -39.93 6.86 -17.54
CA SER A 197 -40.65 5.65 -17.12
C SER A 197 -40.95 4.54 -18.14
N SER A 198 -40.43 3.34 -17.87
CA SER A 198 -41.18 2.10 -18.07
C SER A 198 -40.73 1.00 -17.12
N THR A 199 -41.72 0.51 -16.37
CA THR A 199 -41.74 -0.64 -15.48
C THR A 199 -41.70 -1.94 -16.30
N SER A 200 -41.04 -2.98 -15.79
CA SER A 200 -41.66 -4.28 -15.41
C SER A 200 -40.87 -5.55 -15.72
N LYS A 201 -40.90 -6.44 -14.70
CA LYS A 201 -40.99 -7.92 -14.73
C LYS A 201 -39.72 -8.78 -14.80
N THR A 202 -39.33 -9.19 -13.59
CA THR A 202 -39.31 -10.59 -13.11
C THR A 202 -39.46 -11.74 -14.14
N LYS A 203 -38.43 -12.60 -14.16
CA LYS A 203 -38.46 -14.06 -14.38
C LYS A 203 -37.42 -14.63 -13.39
N LYS A 204 -37.78 -15.21 -12.24
CA LYS A 204 -38.23 -16.59 -11.99
C LYS A 204 -37.51 -17.62 -12.87
N SER A 205 -36.49 -18.25 -12.30
CA SER A 205 -35.93 -19.53 -12.71
C SER A 205 -35.76 -20.36 -11.44
N ASP A 206 -36.33 -21.55 -11.49
CA ASP A 206 -36.66 -22.44 -10.38
C ASP A 206 -35.45 -23.06 -9.67
N ASP A 207 -35.73 -23.46 -8.44
CA ASP A 207 -34.88 -24.12 -7.47
C ASP A 207 -34.23 -25.42 -7.98
N LYS A 208 -32.92 -25.55 -7.73
CA LYS A 208 -32.33 -26.81 -7.31
C LYS A 208 -31.68 -26.59 -5.95
N VAL A 209 -32.40 -27.01 -4.92
CA VAL A 209 -31.99 -27.00 -3.52
C VAL A 209 -30.65 -27.71 -3.35
N SER A 210 -29.65 -26.99 -2.86
CA SER A 210 -28.67 -27.55 -1.94
C SER A 210 -28.68 -26.62 -0.72
N ASN A 211 -29.06 -27.16 0.44
CA ASN A 211 -29.01 -26.44 1.70
C ASN A 211 -27.53 -26.28 2.09
N ALA A 212 -26.88 -25.24 1.57
CA ALA A 212 -25.53 -24.90 1.96
C ALA A 212 -25.59 -24.05 3.24
N VAL A 213 -25.19 -24.65 4.37
CA VAL A 213 -25.15 -23.96 5.66
C VAL A 213 -23.90 -23.07 5.69
N THR A 214 -24.09 -21.77 5.51
CA THR A 214 -23.00 -20.78 5.59
C THR A 214 -22.72 -20.43 7.04
N THR A 215 -21.50 -20.68 7.51
CA THR A 215 -21.05 -20.29 8.85
C THR A 215 -19.94 -19.26 8.74
N LYS A 216 -20.16 -18.06 9.30
CA LYS A 216 -19.10 -17.06 9.46
C LYS A 216 -18.18 -17.51 10.58
N THR A 217 -16.90 -17.70 10.29
CA THR A 217 -15.90 -18.21 11.23
C THR A 217 -14.59 -17.46 11.02
N ASN A 218 -13.72 -17.41 12.03
CA ASN A 218 -12.37 -16.86 11.87
C ASN A 218 -11.38 -17.83 12.50
N PHE A 219 -10.68 -18.59 11.67
CA PHE A 219 -9.63 -19.51 12.10
C PHE A 219 -8.58 -19.67 11.01
N GLN A 220 -7.36 -20.00 11.41
CA GLN A 220 -6.25 -20.19 10.49
C GLN A 220 -6.07 -21.67 10.14
N VAL A 221 -5.73 -21.91 8.88
CA VAL A 221 -5.40 -23.23 8.36
C VAL A 221 -4.05 -23.20 7.67
N GLU A 222 -3.25 -24.23 7.89
CA GLU A 222 -2.01 -24.48 7.16
C GLU A 222 -2.31 -25.32 5.93
N VAL A 223 -1.86 -24.86 4.78
CA VAL A 223 -1.82 -25.61 3.54
C VAL A 223 -0.46 -26.29 3.47
N THR A 224 -0.43 -27.59 3.76
CA THR A 224 0.79 -28.41 3.82
C THR A 224 1.06 -29.19 2.53
N LYS A 225 0.12 -29.17 1.58
CA LYS A 225 0.25 -29.81 0.27
C LYS A 225 0.18 -28.76 -0.83
N ASN A 226 1.26 -28.63 -1.60
CA ASN A 226 1.30 -27.75 -2.77
C ASN A 226 0.27 -28.30 -3.77
N GLN A 227 -0.59 -27.44 -4.34
CA GLN A 227 -1.71 -27.77 -5.27
C GLN A 227 -3.11 -27.87 -4.63
N ILE A 228 -3.56 -26.83 -3.93
CA ILE A 228 -5.00 -26.63 -3.66
C ILE A 228 -5.55 -25.61 -4.66
N ASP A 229 -6.61 -25.96 -5.39
CA ASP A 229 -7.26 -25.01 -6.29
C ASP A 229 -8.03 -23.94 -5.50
N VAL A 230 -7.83 -22.67 -5.86
CA VAL A 230 -8.66 -21.55 -5.40
C VAL A 230 -9.77 -21.33 -6.43
N ARG A 231 -11.02 -21.40 -6.00
CA ARG A 231 -12.19 -21.32 -6.87
C ARG A 231 -13.02 -20.08 -6.61
N ASN A 232 -13.70 -19.59 -7.64
CA ASN A 232 -14.55 -18.40 -7.55
C ASN A 232 -15.75 -18.58 -6.61
N SER A 233 -16.24 -19.82 -6.54
CA SER A 233 -17.37 -20.21 -5.71
C SER A 233 -17.05 -21.54 -5.02
N PRO A 234 -17.70 -21.85 -3.88
CA PRO A 234 -17.54 -23.10 -3.15
C PRO A 234 -18.27 -24.25 -3.87
N ASP A 235 -17.85 -24.57 -5.09
CA ASP A 235 -18.39 -25.61 -5.96
C ASP A 235 -17.23 -26.25 -6.73
N ILE A 236 -17.22 -27.59 -6.80
CA ILE A 236 -16.17 -28.37 -7.48
C ILE A 236 -16.10 -28.11 -8.99
N ASN A 237 -17.18 -27.60 -9.57
CA ASN A 237 -17.30 -27.21 -10.98
C ASN A 237 -17.06 -25.71 -11.20
N SER A 238 -16.87 -24.94 -10.14
CA SER A 238 -16.58 -23.51 -10.24
C SER A 238 -15.20 -23.26 -10.85
N GLN A 239 -15.09 -22.16 -11.58
CA GLN A 239 -13.86 -21.73 -12.24
C GLN A 239 -12.71 -21.63 -11.23
N ILE A 240 -11.60 -22.30 -11.55
CA ILE A 240 -10.33 -22.17 -10.83
C ILE A 240 -9.74 -20.81 -11.20
N ILE A 241 -9.55 -19.95 -10.21
CA ILE A 241 -8.98 -18.61 -10.38
C ILE A 241 -7.46 -18.65 -10.20
N SER A 242 -6.99 -19.46 -9.25
CA SER A 242 -5.57 -19.60 -8.94
C SER A 242 -5.30 -20.90 -8.21
N THR A 243 -4.03 -21.16 -7.89
CA THR A 243 -3.61 -22.27 -7.03
C THR A 243 -3.11 -21.68 -5.72
N CYS A 244 -3.65 -22.17 -4.60
CA CYS A 244 -3.24 -21.82 -3.25
C CYS A 244 -1.89 -22.49 -2.99
N GLN A 245 -0.91 -21.67 -2.61
CA GLN A 245 0.44 -22.14 -2.31
C GLN A 245 0.52 -22.70 -0.89
N LEU A 246 1.68 -23.27 -0.54
CA LEU A 246 1.96 -23.69 0.83
C LEU A 246 2.01 -22.46 1.75
N GLY A 247 1.40 -22.55 2.92
CA GLY A 247 1.40 -21.45 3.89
C GLY A 247 0.22 -21.46 4.84
N VAL A 248 0.15 -20.43 5.70
CA VAL A 248 -0.94 -20.25 6.67
C VAL A 248 -1.94 -19.24 6.14
N TYR A 249 -3.22 -19.62 6.13
CA TYR A 249 -4.30 -18.84 5.57
C TYR A 249 -5.42 -18.64 6.59
N THR A 250 -5.94 -17.41 6.67
CA THR A 250 -7.14 -17.11 7.48
C THR A 250 -8.40 -17.47 6.69
N ILE A 251 -9.26 -18.29 7.30
CA ILE A 251 -10.59 -18.62 6.80
C ILE A 251 -11.61 -17.73 7.49
N VAL A 252 -12.36 -16.95 6.70
CA VAL A 252 -13.38 -15.99 7.17
C VAL A 252 -14.81 -16.51 7.06
N GLU A 253 -14.99 -17.58 6.30
CA GLU A 253 -16.30 -18.16 6.02
C GLU A 253 -16.13 -19.62 5.64
N THR A 254 -17.01 -20.48 6.14
CA THR A 254 -17.04 -21.89 5.78
C THR A 254 -18.38 -22.27 5.19
N LEU A 255 -18.36 -23.07 4.12
CA LEU A 255 -19.56 -23.59 3.47
C LEU A 255 -19.40 -25.08 3.17
N GLU A 256 -20.41 -25.87 3.54
CA GLU A 256 -20.49 -27.26 3.09
C GLU A 256 -21.29 -27.32 1.78
N ALA A 257 -20.63 -27.75 0.71
CA ALA A 257 -21.21 -27.86 -0.62
C ALA A 257 -20.53 -28.97 -1.41
N ASP A 258 -21.30 -29.71 -2.22
CA ASP A 258 -20.83 -30.84 -3.04
C ASP A 258 -20.09 -31.95 -2.25
N GLY A 259 -20.40 -32.11 -0.96
CA GLY A 259 -19.73 -33.08 -0.09
C GLY A 259 -18.33 -32.66 0.38
N TYR A 260 -17.95 -31.40 0.18
CA TYR A 260 -16.69 -30.81 0.64
C TYR A 260 -16.93 -29.63 1.59
N ASN A 261 -15.96 -29.41 2.46
CA ASN A 261 -15.92 -28.24 3.34
C ASN A 261 -15.05 -27.17 2.70
N TRP A 262 -15.68 -26.08 2.27
CA TRP A 262 -15.03 -24.95 1.64
C TRP A 262 -14.71 -23.89 2.68
N GLY A 263 -13.54 -23.27 2.55
CA GLY A 263 -13.12 -22.12 3.33
C GLY A 263 -12.84 -20.94 2.42
N LYS A 264 -13.46 -19.79 2.71
CA LYS A 264 -13.17 -18.54 2.01
C LYS A 264 -11.93 -17.89 2.61
N LEU A 265 -10.97 -17.56 1.75
CA LEU A 265 -9.74 -16.88 2.14
C LEU A 265 -10.02 -15.41 2.52
N GLU A 266 -9.39 -14.92 3.59
CA GLU A 266 -9.43 -13.50 3.98
C GLU A 266 -8.88 -12.57 2.88
N SER A 267 -7.96 -13.07 2.04
CA SER A 267 -7.42 -12.39 0.86
C SER A 267 -8.48 -12.07 -0.20
N ASN A 268 -9.70 -12.63 -0.07
CA ASN A 268 -10.77 -12.58 -1.07
C ASN A 268 -10.38 -13.18 -2.44
N GLU A 269 -9.32 -13.97 -2.50
CA GLU A 269 -8.88 -14.64 -3.74
C GLU A 269 -9.82 -15.77 -4.15
N GLY A 270 -10.61 -16.31 -3.21
CA GLY A 270 -11.64 -17.29 -3.49
C GLY A 270 -11.83 -18.30 -2.37
N TRP A 271 -12.35 -19.47 -2.75
CA TRP A 271 -12.67 -20.59 -1.87
C TRP A 271 -11.69 -21.73 -2.07
N ILE A 272 -11.24 -22.33 -0.97
CA ILE A 272 -10.36 -23.50 -0.96
C ILE A 272 -11.05 -24.68 -0.28
N ASN A 273 -10.69 -25.89 -0.71
CA ASN A 273 -11.15 -27.12 -0.06
C ASN A 273 -10.32 -27.38 1.21
N LEU A 274 -10.99 -27.38 2.37
CA LEU A 274 -10.36 -27.52 3.68
C LEU A 274 -9.92 -28.95 4.00
N ALA A 275 -10.36 -29.96 3.24
CA ALA A 275 -9.99 -31.36 3.46
C ALA A 275 -8.46 -31.61 3.31
N SER A 276 -7.76 -30.74 2.59
CA SER A 276 -6.30 -30.80 2.41
C SER A 276 -5.54 -29.75 3.24
N THR A 277 -6.18 -29.23 4.30
CA THR A 277 -5.59 -28.22 5.20
C THR A 277 -5.58 -28.72 6.65
N SER A 278 -4.65 -28.22 7.45
CA SER A 278 -4.55 -28.52 8.87
C SER A 278 -4.88 -27.29 9.70
N ARG A 279 -5.82 -27.40 10.66
CA ARG A 279 -6.23 -26.27 11.49
C ARG A 279 -5.16 -25.98 12.54
N ILE A 280 -4.72 -24.73 12.64
CA ILE A 280 -3.69 -24.31 13.59
C ILE A 280 -4.35 -23.83 14.90
N SER A 281 -3.80 -24.20 16.05
CA SER A 281 -4.31 -23.79 17.36
C SER A 281 -3.84 -22.39 17.77
N GLU A 282 -4.62 -21.66 18.56
CA GLU A 282 -4.30 -20.29 19.04
C GLU A 282 -2.98 -20.19 19.82
N SER A 283 -2.46 -21.29 20.37
CA SER A 283 -1.17 -21.32 21.06
C SER A 283 0.02 -21.39 20.10
N GLU A 284 -0.08 -22.14 19.01
CA GLU A 284 0.97 -22.23 17.98
C GLU A 284 1.06 -20.92 17.17
N VAL A 285 -0.07 -20.22 17.04
CA VAL A 285 -0.18 -18.90 16.40
C VAL A 285 0.60 -17.83 17.17
N LYS A 286 0.70 -17.87 18.51
CA LYS A 286 1.36 -16.80 19.29
C LYS A 286 2.87 -16.76 19.10
N ASP A 287 3.51 -17.92 19.03
CA ASP A 287 4.96 -18.00 18.84
C ASP A 287 5.35 -17.76 17.38
N ALA A 288 4.59 -18.32 16.42
CA ALA A 288 4.83 -18.14 14.99
C ALA A 288 4.52 -16.72 14.49
N VAL A 289 3.43 -16.08 14.96
CA VAL A 289 3.07 -14.70 14.57
C VAL A 289 4.02 -13.67 15.19
N SER A 290 4.51 -13.90 16.42
CA SER A 290 5.48 -13.01 17.08
C SER A 290 6.86 -13.04 16.40
N THR A 291 7.35 -14.22 15.99
CA THR A 291 8.63 -14.32 15.26
C THR A 291 8.51 -13.89 13.79
N THR A 292 7.35 -14.01 13.16
CA THR A 292 7.19 -13.58 11.77
C THR A 292 7.11 -12.05 11.65
N THR A 293 6.29 -11.40 12.49
CA THR A 293 6.13 -9.94 12.47
C THR A 293 7.38 -9.17 12.92
N GLU A 294 8.22 -9.75 13.78
CA GLU A 294 9.50 -9.14 14.16
C GLU A 294 10.44 -8.98 12.95
N TRP A 295 10.44 -9.93 12.02
CA TRP A 295 11.37 -9.94 10.90
C TRP A 295 10.80 -9.29 9.62
N GLU A 296 9.51 -8.89 9.60
CA GLU A 296 8.81 -8.15 8.53
C GLU A 296 9.39 -6.74 8.30
N LYS A 297 10.61 -6.70 7.73
CA LYS A 297 11.41 -5.49 7.52
C LYS A 297 11.92 -5.42 6.08
N SER A 298 12.48 -4.27 5.73
CA SER A 298 13.17 -4.07 4.44
C SER A 298 14.66 -4.30 4.60
N TYR A 299 15.19 -5.26 3.86
CA TYR A 299 16.57 -5.67 3.91
C TYR A 299 17.32 -5.23 2.65
N SER A 300 18.56 -4.77 2.82
CA SER A 300 19.45 -4.36 1.74
C SER A 300 20.81 -5.03 1.90
N TYR A 301 21.53 -5.30 0.82
CA TYR A 301 22.89 -5.84 0.91
C TYR A 301 23.76 -4.96 1.81
N TYR A 302 24.48 -5.61 2.72
CA TYR A 302 25.46 -4.97 3.58
C TYR A 302 26.73 -4.58 2.82
N TYR A 303 27.19 -5.48 1.94
CA TYR A 303 28.39 -5.29 1.14
C TYR A 303 28.09 -5.53 -0.34
N VAL A 304 28.49 -4.57 -1.17
CA VAL A 304 28.38 -4.61 -2.63
C VAL A 304 29.80 -4.43 -3.22
N PRO A 305 30.34 -5.45 -3.91
CA PRO A 305 31.68 -5.39 -4.51
C PRO A 305 31.82 -4.28 -5.57
N SER A 306 33.04 -3.78 -5.74
CA SER A 306 33.38 -2.62 -6.60
C SER A 306 33.12 -2.75 -8.10
N ASN A 307 32.93 -3.98 -8.59
CA ASN A 307 32.55 -4.26 -9.98
C ASN A 307 31.04 -4.30 -10.19
N THR A 308 30.24 -4.04 -9.14
CA THR A 308 28.78 -4.12 -9.17
C THR A 308 28.21 -2.70 -9.16
N SER A 309 27.42 -2.33 -10.18
CA SER A 309 26.87 -0.97 -10.33
C SER A 309 26.13 -0.55 -9.05
N THR A 310 26.31 0.69 -8.56
CA THR A 310 25.63 1.19 -7.33
C THR A 310 24.10 1.23 -7.47
N LEU A 311 23.60 1.15 -8.71
CA LEU A 311 22.21 0.85 -9.08
C LEU A 311 21.80 -0.61 -8.81
N MET A 312 22.61 -1.41 -8.13
CA MET A 312 22.36 -2.81 -7.71
C MET A 312 22.20 -2.92 -6.19
N MET A 313 21.70 -1.86 -5.52
CA MET A 313 21.09 -2.01 -4.20
C MET A 313 19.81 -2.84 -4.35
N ALA A 314 20.00 -4.12 -4.64
CA ALA A 314 18.97 -5.13 -4.63
C ALA A 314 18.81 -5.63 -3.19
N GLY A 315 17.65 -6.19 -2.90
CA GLY A 315 17.29 -6.59 -1.55
C GLY A 315 15.89 -7.16 -1.59
N PHE A 316 15.27 -7.24 -0.43
CA PHE A 316 13.89 -7.69 -0.36
C PHE A 316 13.19 -7.07 0.83
N LYS A 317 11.87 -6.99 0.72
CA LYS A 317 11.00 -6.59 1.81
C LYS A 317 10.14 -7.78 2.19
N LEU A 318 10.27 -8.20 3.44
CA LEU A 318 9.35 -9.16 4.05
C LEU A 318 8.09 -8.39 4.47
N GLU A 319 6.94 -8.86 4.02
CA GLU A 319 5.64 -8.25 4.23
C GLU A 319 4.76 -9.19 5.08
N ALA A 320 3.64 -8.63 5.56
CA ALA A 320 2.66 -9.39 6.32
C ALA A 320 2.16 -10.62 5.52
N PHE A 321 1.70 -11.64 6.25
CA PHE A 321 1.11 -12.86 5.68
C PHE A 321 2.08 -13.70 4.83
N GLY A 322 3.40 -13.61 5.09
CA GLY A 322 4.39 -14.45 4.41
C GLY A 322 4.70 -14.02 2.98
N TYR A 323 4.37 -12.79 2.57
CA TYR A 323 4.70 -12.27 1.24
C TYR A 323 6.06 -11.60 1.21
N VAL A 324 6.84 -11.84 0.15
CA VAL A 324 8.10 -11.14 -0.07
C VAL A 324 8.13 -10.44 -1.42
N THR A 325 8.60 -9.20 -1.41
CA THR A 325 8.89 -8.43 -2.61
C THR A 325 10.41 -8.33 -2.78
N LEU A 326 10.93 -8.91 -3.86
CA LEU A 326 12.35 -8.88 -4.21
C LEU A 326 12.65 -7.75 -5.18
N TYR A 327 13.61 -6.92 -4.82
CA TYR A 327 14.16 -5.86 -5.65
C TYR A 327 15.48 -6.37 -6.25
N ARG A 328 15.52 -6.60 -7.55
CA ARG A 328 16.69 -7.09 -8.30
C ARG A 328 17.57 -5.94 -8.79
N SER A 329 17.08 -4.69 -8.79
CA SER A 329 17.90 -3.51 -9.06
C SER A 329 17.55 -2.33 -8.15
N GLY A 330 18.54 -1.51 -7.82
CA GLY A 330 18.38 -0.26 -7.09
C GLY A 330 17.51 0.78 -7.82
N ALA A 331 17.29 0.63 -9.14
CA ALA A 331 16.30 1.43 -9.88
C ALA A 331 14.86 1.12 -9.44
N GLU A 332 14.55 -0.13 -9.07
CA GLU A 332 13.24 -0.53 -8.51
C GLU A 332 12.98 0.10 -7.13
N ILE A 333 14.02 0.57 -6.46
CA ILE A 333 13.95 1.15 -5.10
C ILE A 333 13.80 2.69 -5.13
N MET A 334 14.34 3.37 -6.13
CA MET A 334 14.57 4.84 -6.06
C MET A 334 13.57 5.71 -6.83
N ALA A 335 12.74 5.16 -7.72
CA ALA A 335 11.78 5.94 -8.50
C ALA A 335 10.42 5.24 -8.56
N SER A 336 9.41 5.80 -7.91
CA SER A 336 7.98 5.59 -8.21
C SER A 336 7.49 4.16 -8.56
N ASN A 337 8.11 3.11 -8.03
CA ASN A 337 7.78 1.72 -8.36
C ASN A 337 7.91 1.39 -9.87
N SER A 338 8.82 2.05 -10.60
CA SER A 338 8.95 1.95 -12.07
C SER A 338 9.76 0.74 -12.58
N GLY A 339 9.95 -0.30 -11.76
CA GLY A 339 10.47 -1.59 -12.20
C GLY A 339 9.47 -2.72 -11.92
N ASN A 340 9.78 -3.94 -12.37
CA ASN A 340 8.94 -5.12 -12.13
C ASN A 340 9.55 -5.94 -10.98
N PRO A 341 9.33 -5.57 -9.71
CA PRO A 341 9.82 -6.36 -8.61
C PRO A 341 9.19 -7.75 -8.65
N VAL A 342 9.97 -8.74 -8.26
CA VAL A 342 9.54 -10.13 -8.28
C VAL A 342 8.87 -10.45 -6.95
N LYS A 343 7.71 -11.09 -6.99
CA LYS A 343 6.99 -11.49 -5.78
C LYS A 343 7.25 -12.96 -5.46
N GLY A 344 7.29 -13.27 -4.17
CA GLY A 344 7.40 -14.63 -3.66
C GLY A 344 6.69 -14.79 -2.33
N SER A 345 6.88 -15.95 -1.73
CA SER A 345 6.45 -16.26 -0.37
C SER A 345 7.67 -16.54 0.52
N TYR A 346 7.50 -16.41 1.82
CA TYR A 346 8.53 -16.76 2.79
C TYR A 346 7.96 -17.43 4.03
N THR A 347 8.80 -18.25 4.67
CA THR A 347 8.54 -18.83 5.99
C THR A 347 9.69 -18.54 6.93
N ILE A 348 9.37 -18.39 8.22
CA ILE A 348 10.35 -18.18 9.27
C ILE A 348 10.22 -19.31 10.28
N GLU A 349 11.33 -20.00 10.51
CA GLU A 349 11.44 -21.10 11.47
C GLU A 349 12.45 -20.73 12.55
N LYS A 350 12.24 -21.21 13.78
CA LYS A 350 13.21 -21.03 14.85
C LYS A 350 14.47 -21.86 14.58
N TYR A 351 15.63 -21.23 14.61
CA TYR A 351 16.91 -21.93 14.54
C TYR A 351 17.20 -22.58 15.89
N SER A 352 17.18 -23.92 15.93
CA SER A 352 17.36 -24.71 17.16
C SER A 352 18.69 -25.48 17.19
N SER A 353 19.54 -25.30 16.18
CA SER A 353 20.87 -25.91 16.11
C SER A 353 21.90 -25.09 16.90
N SER A 354 22.97 -25.75 17.32
CA SER A 354 24.15 -25.09 17.93
C SER A 354 25.20 -24.68 16.89
N GLU A 355 24.98 -25.03 15.62
CA GLU A 355 25.86 -24.69 14.52
C GLU A 355 25.93 -23.17 14.30
N GLN A 356 27.13 -22.69 14.00
CA GLN A 356 27.38 -21.29 13.68
C GLN A 356 27.49 -21.12 12.16
N VAL A 357 27.04 -19.98 11.67
CA VAL A 357 27.10 -19.63 10.25
C VAL A 357 28.03 -18.44 10.05
N THR A 358 28.57 -18.31 8.84
CA THR A 358 29.47 -17.21 8.48
C THR A 358 28.65 -15.94 8.19
N SER A 359 29.08 -14.79 8.72
CA SER A 359 28.52 -13.47 8.43
C SER A 359 29.63 -12.42 8.43
N TYR A 360 29.35 -11.18 7.99
CA TYR A 360 30.32 -10.10 8.04
C TYR A 360 30.38 -9.45 9.43
N VAL A 361 31.56 -8.90 9.75
CA VAL A 361 31.73 -7.96 10.85
C VAL A 361 31.10 -6.63 10.43
N ILE A 362 29.96 -6.30 11.03
CA ILE A 362 29.20 -5.08 10.74
C ILE A 362 29.72 -3.94 11.63
N ASN A 363 30.38 -2.95 11.03
CA ASN A 363 30.97 -1.80 11.72
C ASN A 363 30.52 -0.43 11.17
N GLN A 364 29.77 -0.43 10.07
CA GLN A 364 29.27 0.75 9.38
C GLN A 364 27.98 0.41 8.63
N LYS A 365 27.35 1.38 7.97
CA LYS A 365 26.00 1.22 7.41
C LYS A 365 25.94 0.26 6.21
N THR A 366 26.69 0.55 5.16
CA THR A 366 26.76 -0.25 3.93
C THR A 366 28.11 0.00 3.30
N ILE A 367 28.76 -1.06 2.82
CA ILE A 367 30.04 -0.96 2.12
C ILE A 367 29.75 -1.10 0.62
N VAL A 368 30.04 -0.05 -0.13
CA VAL A 368 29.86 -0.02 -1.59
C VAL A 368 31.19 0.31 -2.22
N ASN A 369 31.64 -0.51 -3.17
CA ASN A 369 32.90 -0.31 -3.88
C ASN A 369 34.13 -0.23 -2.97
N GLY A 370 34.17 -1.05 -1.91
CA GLY A 370 35.30 -1.19 -1.00
C GLY A 370 35.85 -2.62 -0.95
N ASP A 371 36.84 -2.84 -0.10
CA ASP A 371 37.35 -4.18 0.20
C ASP A 371 36.29 -5.02 0.92
N ALA A 372 36.38 -6.35 0.75
CA ALA A 372 35.46 -7.28 1.40
C ALA A 372 35.57 -7.14 2.92
N PRO A 373 34.44 -7.02 3.65
CA PRO A 373 34.47 -6.97 5.09
C PRO A 373 35.02 -8.27 5.68
N GLU A 374 35.65 -8.17 6.85
CA GLU A 374 36.05 -9.35 7.62
C GLU A 374 34.84 -10.22 7.96
N THR A 375 35.01 -11.54 7.92
CA THR A 375 33.97 -12.50 8.29
C THR A 375 34.11 -12.96 9.74
N LYS A 376 32.98 -13.23 10.38
CA LYS A 376 32.88 -13.83 11.72
C LYS A 376 31.86 -14.97 11.73
N LEU A 377 31.97 -15.84 12.73
CA LEU A 377 30.94 -16.82 13.04
C LEU A 377 29.85 -16.21 13.92
N VAL A 378 28.59 -16.52 13.62
CA VAL A 378 27.41 -16.07 14.36
C VAL A 378 26.47 -17.22 14.65
N SER A 379 25.74 -17.13 15.76
CA SER A 379 24.71 -18.09 16.15
C SER A 379 23.33 -17.55 15.75
N PRO A 380 22.65 -18.14 14.75
CA PRO A 380 21.33 -17.69 14.31
C PRO A 380 20.24 -17.95 15.35
N ASN A 381 19.19 -17.13 15.27
CA ASN A 381 17.94 -17.30 16.02
C ASN A 381 16.83 -17.86 15.12
N ILE A 382 16.89 -17.58 13.81
CA ILE A 382 15.87 -18.01 12.85
C ILE A 382 16.47 -18.53 11.54
N ILE A 383 15.66 -19.29 10.80
CA ILE A 383 15.84 -19.63 9.38
C ILE A 383 14.72 -18.96 8.60
N LEU A 384 15.09 -18.15 7.62
CA LEU A 384 14.21 -17.57 6.64
C LEU A 384 14.32 -18.37 5.35
N LYS A 385 13.22 -18.93 4.87
CA LYS A 385 13.14 -19.58 3.57
C LYS A 385 12.28 -18.71 2.65
N ILE A 386 12.81 -18.34 1.49
CA ILE A 386 12.11 -17.56 0.47
C ILE A 386 11.89 -18.47 -0.73
N HIS A 387 10.66 -18.53 -1.20
CA HIS A 387 10.27 -19.23 -2.43
C HIS A 387 9.76 -18.22 -3.45
N VAL A 388 10.26 -18.29 -4.67
CA VAL A 388 9.84 -17.43 -5.76
C VAL A 388 9.42 -18.28 -6.96
N PRO A 389 8.14 -18.22 -7.39
CA PRO A 389 7.68 -19.04 -8.50
C PRO A 389 8.25 -18.55 -9.84
N VAL A 390 8.49 -19.49 -10.75
CA VAL A 390 9.01 -19.23 -12.11
C VAL A 390 8.15 -18.24 -12.89
N SER A 391 6.84 -18.20 -12.63
CA SER A 391 5.91 -17.26 -13.26
C SER A 391 6.21 -15.80 -12.90
N GLU A 392 6.67 -15.55 -11.68
CA GLU A 392 7.11 -14.23 -11.22
C GLU A 392 8.52 -13.93 -11.72
N LEU A 393 9.42 -14.92 -11.72
CA LEU A 393 10.78 -14.77 -12.23
C LEU A 393 10.82 -14.41 -13.72
N LYS A 394 9.91 -14.98 -14.52
CA LYS A 394 9.76 -14.68 -15.96
C LYS A 394 9.40 -13.23 -16.28
N LYS A 395 8.84 -12.49 -15.31
CA LYS A 395 8.57 -11.06 -15.48
C LYS A 395 9.85 -10.22 -15.50
N ALA A 396 10.90 -10.72 -14.85
CA ALA A 396 12.21 -10.08 -14.78
C ALA A 396 13.21 -10.67 -15.78
N ASP A 397 13.16 -11.99 -16.02
CA ASP A 397 13.99 -12.67 -17.03
C ASP A 397 13.21 -13.80 -17.70
N SER A 398 12.91 -13.63 -18.99
CA SER A 398 12.13 -14.58 -19.79
C SER A 398 12.77 -15.96 -19.93
N ASN A 399 14.07 -16.11 -19.62
CA ASN A 399 14.79 -17.38 -19.74
C ASN A 399 14.67 -18.28 -18.51
N MET A 400 14.01 -17.83 -17.44
CA MET A 400 13.85 -18.60 -16.21
C MET A 400 12.94 -19.82 -16.42
N SER A 401 13.40 -21.00 -16.01
CA SER A 401 12.72 -22.28 -16.23
C SER A 401 12.32 -23.02 -14.95
N GLN A 402 12.79 -22.58 -13.78
CA GLN A 402 12.54 -23.20 -12.49
C GLN A 402 12.23 -22.14 -11.43
N ASP A 403 11.60 -22.58 -10.34
CA ASP A 403 11.39 -21.75 -9.15
C ASP A 403 12.74 -21.46 -8.47
N GLU A 404 12.81 -20.37 -7.72
CA GLU A 404 14.00 -19.95 -7.00
C GLU A 404 13.74 -20.03 -5.50
N ASP A 405 14.43 -20.95 -4.83
CA ASP A 405 14.40 -21.11 -3.38
C ASP A 405 15.69 -20.56 -2.75
N LYS A 406 15.54 -19.74 -1.71
CA LYS A 406 16.66 -19.17 -0.94
C LYS A 406 16.50 -19.43 0.54
N VAL A 407 17.62 -19.65 1.21
CA VAL A 407 17.68 -19.84 2.65
C VAL A 407 18.63 -18.82 3.25
N TYR A 408 18.16 -18.13 4.28
CA TYR A 408 18.94 -17.19 5.07
C TYR A 408 18.82 -17.50 6.55
N TYR A 409 19.88 -17.21 7.29
CA TYR A 409 19.96 -17.34 8.73
C TYR A 409 19.90 -15.96 9.35
N GLY A 410 18.95 -15.76 10.28
CA GLY A 410 18.75 -14.48 10.94
C GLY A 410 19.30 -14.45 12.35
N TYR A 411 19.99 -13.37 12.69
CA TYR A 411 20.43 -13.08 14.06
C TYR A 411 20.30 -11.58 14.39
N ILE A 412 20.19 -11.28 15.68
CA ILE A 412 20.14 -9.90 16.18
C ILE A 412 21.55 -9.49 16.63
N SER A 413 22.02 -8.33 16.17
CA SER A 413 23.32 -7.79 16.59
C SER A 413 23.30 -7.38 18.08
N ASN A 414 24.47 -7.14 18.65
CA ASN A 414 24.58 -6.55 19.99
C ASN A 414 23.95 -5.15 20.09
N LEU A 415 23.70 -4.49 18.96
CA LEU A 415 23.01 -3.20 18.87
C LEU A 415 21.50 -3.35 18.62
N GLY A 416 20.97 -4.58 18.64
CA GLY A 416 19.55 -4.85 18.39
C GLY A 416 19.15 -4.84 16.92
N GLN A 417 20.12 -4.91 16.00
CA GLN A 417 19.86 -4.82 14.56
C GLN A 417 19.58 -6.20 13.95
N HIS A 418 18.59 -6.28 13.07
CA HIS A 418 18.20 -7.51 12.39
C HIS A 418 19.07 -7.76 11.17
N ILE A 419 19.77 -8.89 11.17
CA ILE A 419 20.74 -9.24 10.12
C ILE A 419 20.37 -10.61 9.57
N LEU A 420 20.40 -10.74 8.24
CA LEU A 420 20.22 -12.00 7.52
C LEU A 420 21.52 -12.35 6.79
N THR A 421 21.93 -13.61 6.84
CA THR A 421 23.12 -14.12 6.13
C THR A 421 22.82 -15.43 5.43
N ASP A 422 23.35 -15.67 4.24
CA ASP A 422 23.26 -16.99 3.59
C ASP A 422 24.21 -18.03 4.21
N GLY A 423 25.15 -17.57 5.05
CA GLY A 423 26.13 -18.43 5.71
C GLY A 423 27.26 -18.90 4.81
N ASN A 424 27.26 -18.51 3.52
CA ASN A 424 28.21 -19.02 2.53
C ASN A 424 29.62 -18.52 2.84
N SER A 425 30.55 -19.44 3.02
CA SER A 425 31.97 -19.14 3.24
C SER A 425 32.74 -19.24 1.91
N PRO A 426 33.70 -18.34 1.62
CA PRO A 426 34.23 -17.27 2.48
C PRO A 426 33.55 -15.90 2.29
N MET A 427 32.61 -15.79 1.35
CA MET A 427 32.01 -14.51 0.95
C MET A 427 30.49 -14.59 1.09
N PRO A 428 29.95 -14.42 2.31
CA PRO A 428 28.52 -14.55 2.54
C PRO A 428 27.75 -13.40 1.91
N GLN A 429 26.51 -13.66 1.52
CA GLN A 429 25.53 -12.61 1.27
C GLN A 429 24.91 -12.21 2.61
N VAL A 430 25.13 -10.95 2.99
CA VAL A 430 24.59 -10.40 4.23
C VAL A 430 23.67 -9.25 3.91
N PHE A 431 22.50 -9.25 4.54
CA PHE A 431 21.52 -8.19 4.44
C PHE A 431 21.30 -7.52 5.80
N PHE A 432 21.12 -6.21 5.73
CA PHE A 432 20.92 -5.33 6.87
C PHE A 432 19.61 -4.57 6.73
N ASN A 433 18.87 -4.38 7.83
CA ASN A 433 17.63 -3.61 7.83
C ASN A 433 17.90 -2.11 7.58
N ARG A 434 17.23 -1.51 6.60
CA ARG A 434 17.45 -0.12 6.18
C ARG A 434 17.04 0.94 7.24
N GLY A 435 16.26 0.56 8.26
CA GLY A 435 15.65 1.47 9.23
C GLY A 435 16.24 1.43 10.65
N GLU A 436 17.29 0.65 10.91
CA GLU A 436 17.88 0.43 12.25
C GLU A 436 19.31 0.96 12.41
#